data_AF-A0A101H0D9-F1
#
_entry.id   AF-A0A101H0D9-F1
#
_cell.length_a   1.000
_cell.length_b   1.000
_cell.length_c   1.000
_cell.angle_alpha   90.00
_cell.angle_beta   90.00
_cell.angle_gamma   90.00
#
_symmetry.space_group_name_H-M   'P 1'
#
loop_
_entity.id
_entity.type
_entity.pdbx_description
1 polymer ?
#
loop_
_entity_poly.entity_id
_entity_poly.type
_entity_poly.pdbx_seq_one_letter_code
_entity_poly.pdbx_strand_id
1 'polypeptide(L)'
;MKIIPGYVELVEILMACGYSVIFFCDFPDEPGREIPLEDSIESLASKFEDRARCVVASIMLNNLNLSQEDACKTLEGDFSIVSEAVEKAEDLSENTTWFITQLIKFPRQSKEILLFALSELKKYYEQSGLRKRNRDKVVERLKLFKAEEYEEVAEDFLEFYGIKAREDLPLHLLFQNTLKYSGLKFSSVCNTQLIIFSEHFKQIEEIMNSVITDNTLRLFLRNLSDQTKMQILKAISDDSKYVDELSKIVGLSKATVSYHLSTLAELALVTSRKDHRRVYFSLNKERLEKILRRLEMLYDEGES
;
A
#
# COMPACT_ATOMS: atom_id res chain seq x y z
N MET A 1 14.40 14.74 -4.96
CA MET A 1 14.20 13.30 -4.68
C MET A 1 14.37 12.50 -5.97
N LYS A 2 15.06 11.35 -5.99
CA LYS A 2 15.18 10.51 -7.20
C LYS A 2 13.97 9.57 -7.28
N ILE A 3 13.21 9.61 -8.38
CA ILE A 3 12.06 8.72 -8.63
C ILE A 3 12.53 7.56 -9.52
N ILE A 4 12.19 6.33 -9.14
CA ILE A 4 12.61 5.12 -9.86
C ILE A 4 11.40 4.22 -10.14
N PRO A 5 10.84 4.26 -11.36
CA PRO A 5 9.74 3.39 -11.73
C PRO A 5 10.21 1.98 -12.05
N GLY A 6 9.42 0.97 -11.71
CA GLY A 6 9.69 -0.39 -12.16
C GLY A 6 8.64 -1.41 -11.73
N TYR A 7 8.91 -2.66 -12.10
CA TYR A 7 8.02 -3.78 -11.81
C TYR A 7 8.61 -4.66 -10.72
N VAL A 8 7.76 -5.07 -9.77
CA VAL A 8 8.12 -6.10 -8.79
C VAL A 8 6.97 -7.11 -8.69
N GLU A 9 7.30 -8.39 -8.79
CA GLU A 9 6.36 -9.46 -8.42
C GLU A 9 6.25 -9.55 -6.90
N LEU A 10 5.34 -8.76 -6.31
CA LEU A 10 5.07 -8.79 -4.88
C LEU A 10 4.27 -10.05 -4.51
N VAL A 11 4.71 -10.80 -3.51
CA VAL A 11 3.95 -11.94 -2.99
C VAL A 11 3.37 -11.62 -1.61
N GLU A 12 2.06 -11.83 -1.47
CA GLU A 12 1.25 -11.58 -0.25
C GLU A 12 1.49 -12.59 0.89
N ILE A 13 2.73 -12.97 1.19
CA ILE A 13 2.96 -13.98 2.25
C ILE A 13 2.56 -13.43 3.65
N LEU A 14 2.48 -12.11 3.83
CA LEU A 14 2.40 -11.48 5.15
C LEU A 14 1.19 -10.55 5.35
N MET A 15 0.04 -10.80 4.70
CA MET A 15 -1.21 -10.08 4.99
C MET A 15 -1.61 -10.09 6.48
N ALA A 16 -1.15 -11.08 7.24
CA ALA A 16 -1.42 -11.17 8.66
C ALA A 16 -0.86 -9.97 9.46
N CYS A 17 0.15 -9.27 8.93
CA CYS A 17 0.83 -8.17 9.64
C CYS A 17 0.23 -6.78 9.38
N GLY A 18 -0.91 -6.67 8.68
CA GLY A 18 -1.72 -5.46 8.58
C GLY A 18 -1.12 -4.26 7.81
N TYR A 19 0.20 -4.16 7.65
CA TYR A 19 0.82 -2.95 7.09
C TYR A 19 2.07 -3.14 6.21
N SER A 20 2.63 -4.34 6.06
CA SER A 20 3.97 -4.38 5.46
C SER A 20 4.30 -5.64 4.66
N VAL A 21 3.84 -5.66 3.42
CA VAL A 21 4.20 -6.70 2.43
C VAL A 21 5.54 -6.40 1.73
N ILE A 22 6.16 -5.25 2.00
CA ILE A 22 7.24 -4.73 1.16
C ILE A 22 8.66 -4.99 1.69
N PHE A 23 8.77 -5.54 2.90
CA PHE A 23 10.05 -5.60 3.59
C PHE A 23 11.07 -6.59 3.03
N PHE A 24 10.61 -7.56 2.23
CA PHE A 24 11.47 -8.60 1.67
C PHE A 24 11.64 -8.52 0.17
N CYS A 25 11.21 -7.41 -0.43
CA CYS A 25 11.33 -7.18 -1.87
C CYS A 25 12.62 -6.43 -2.18
N ASP A 26 13.19 -6.75 -3.33
CA ASP A 26 14.20 -5.91 -3.96
C ASP A 26 13.52 -4.76 -4.71
N PHE A 27 14.28 -3.70 -4.92
CA PHE A 27 13.82 -2.53 -5.64
C PHE A 27 14.70 -2.28 -6.86
N PRO A 28 14.11 -1.88 -7.98
CA PRO A 28 14.88 -1.62 -9.19
C PRO A 28 15.79 -0.41 -8.95
N ASP A 29 17.07 -0.55 -9.30
CA ASP A 29 18.05 0.55 -9.20
C ASP A 29 17.94 1.54 -10.36
N GLU A 30 17.30 1.11 -11.45
CA GLU A 30 17.12 1.83 -12.71
C GLU A 30 15.65 1.80 -13.18
N PRO A 31 15.16 2.88 -13.82
CA PRO A 31 13.82 2.94 -14.38
C PRO A 31 13.49 1.80 -15.34
N GLY A 32 12.28 1.27 -15.25
CA GLY A 32 11.74 0.26 -16.16
C GLY A 32 12.27 -1.17 -15.94
N ARG A 33 13.15 -1.38 -14.97
CA ARG A 33 13.66 -2.72 -14.64
C ARG A 33 12.55 -3.56 -14.00
N GLU A 34 12.50 -4.82 -14.42
CA GLU A 34 11.67 -5.85 -13.80
C GLU A 34 12.48 -6.61 -12.75
N ILE A 35 11.87 -6.85 -11.59
CA ILE A 35 12.39 -7.76 -10.57
C ILE A 35 11.45 -8.96 -10.48
N PRO A 36 11.84 -10.10 -11.07
CA PRO A 36 11.06 -11.32 -10.97
C PRO A 36 11.15 -11.93 -9.56
N LEU A 37 10.20 -12.80 -9.26
CA LEU A 37 10.09 -13.46 -7.97
C LEU A 37 11.32 -14.32 -7.62
N GLU A 38 11.97 -14.95 -8.62
CA GLU A 38 13.22 -15.70 -8.46
C GLU A 38 14.31 -14.83 -7.81
N ASP A 39 14.57 -13.68 -8.42
CA ASP A 39 15.62 -12.75 -7.99
C ASP A 39 15.33 -12.23 -6.58
N SER A 40 14.05 -11.96 -6.29
CA SER A 40 13.62 -11.54 -4.95
C SER A 40 13.85 -12.64 -3.91
N ILE A 41 13.57 -13.91 -4.24
CA ILE A 41 13.80 -15.06 -3.35
C ILE A 41 15.30 -15.29 -3.13
N GLU A 42 16.12 -15.21 -4.17
CA GLU A 42 17.57 -15.39 -4.08
C GLU A 42 18.23 -14.26 -3.26
N SER A 43 17.83 -13.02 -3.51
CA SER A 43 18.30 -11.87 -2.75
C SER A 43 17.85 -11.93 -1.29
N LEU A 44 16.61 -12.36 -1.02
CA LEU A 44 16.15 -12.63 0.34
C LEU A 44 17.01 -13.71 1.01
N ALA A 45 17.35 -14.79 0.31
CA ALA A 45 18.18 -15.85 0.86
C ALA A 45 19.58 -15.37 1.26
N SER A 46 20.17 -14.42 0.53
CA SER A 46 21.49 -13.86 0.84
C SER A 46 21.44 -12.74 1.89
N LYS A 47 20.40 -11.91 1.88
CA LYS A 47 20.30 -10.67 2.70
C LYS A 47 19.26 -10.75 3.82
N PHE A 48 18.81 -11.96 4.19
CA PHE A 48 17.71 -12.13 5.14
C PHE A 48 17.89 -11.39 6.46
N GLU A 49 19.08 -11.49 7.07
CA GLU A 49 19.33 -10.90 8.39
C GLU A 49 19.26 -9.37 8.35
N ASP A 50 19.86 -8.75 7.33
CA ASP A 50 19.81 -7.30 7.14
C ASP A 50 18.37 -6.82 6.87
N ARG A 51 17.61 -7.58 6.07
CA ARG A 51 16.19 -7.28 5.81
C ARG A 51 15.33 -7.45 7.06
N ALA A 52 15.53 -8.53 7.81
CA ALA A 52 14.82 -8.76 9.06
C ALA A 52 15.11 -7.64 10.08
N ARG A 53 16.37 -7.20 10.21
CA ARG A 53 16.73 -6.04 11.03
C ARG A 53 16.03 -4.77 10.55
N CYS A 54 16.01 -4.54 9.24
CA CYS A 54 15.32 -3.41 8.62
C CYS A 54 13.80 -3.41 8.91
N VAL A 55 13.14 -4.57 8.81
CA VAL A 55 11.73 -4.76 9.18
C VAL A 55 11.50 -4.34 10.63
N VAL A 56 12.29 -4.92 11.52
CA VAL A 56 12.16 -4.73 12.97
C VAL A 56 12.39 -3.26 13.32
N ALA A 57 13.43 -2.63 12.76
CA ALA A 57 13.72 -1.21 12.93
C ALA A 57 12.55 -0.32 12.46
N SER A 58 12.03 -0.59 11.26
CA SER A 58 10.92 0.18 10.70
C SER A 58 9.67 0.10 11.58
N ILE A 59 9.36 -1.07 12.12
CA ILE A 59 8.22 -1.24 13.02
C ILE A 59 8.48 -0.56 14.37
N MET A 60 9.68 -0.64 14.93
CA MET A 60 10.04 0.08 16.15
C MET A 60 9.84 1.59 16.02
N LEU A 61 10.29 2.17 14.90
CA LEU A 61 10.18 3.60 14.64
C LEU A 61 8.72 4.02 14.35
N ASN A 62 8.04 3.28 13.47
CA ASN A 62 6.75 3.70 12.91
C ASN A 62 5.53 3.25 13.73
N ASN A 63 5.69 2.25 14.60
CA ASN A 63 4.59 1.66 15.36
C ASN A 63 4.82 1.72 16.88
N LEU A 64 6.07 1.79 17.35
CA LEU A 64 6.38 1.82 18.80
C LEU A 64 6.89 3.18 19.29
N ASN A 65 6.99 4.19 18.41
CA ASN A 65 7.50 5.54 18.72
C ASN A 65 8.88 5.53 19.42
N LEU A 66 9.71 4.53 19.17
CA LEU A 66 11.08 4.48 19.68
C LEU A 66 11.95 5.51 18.95
N SER A 67 12.98 6.03 19.65
CA SER A 67 13.99 6.85 18.98
C SER A 67 14.88 6.00 18.07
N GLN A 68 15.54 6.63 17.11
CA GLN A 68 16.49 5.95 16.23
C GLN A 68 17.67 5.34 17.01
N GLU A 69 18.11 6.01 18.09
CA GLU A 69 19.16 5.52 18.98
C GLU A 69 18.72 4.27 19.76
N ASP A 70 17.48 4.26 20.26
CA ASP A 70 16.93 3.11 20.98
C ASP A 70 16.71 1.92 20.04
N ALA A 71 16.24 2.16 18.81
CA ALA A 71 16.11 1.11 17.81
C ALA A 71 17.47 0.49 17.44
N CYS A 72 18.52 1.31 17.25
CA CYS A 72 19.87 0.83 16.94
C CYS A 72 20.50 0.01 18.09
N LYS A 73 20.47 0.52 19.33
CA LYS A 73 20.99 -0.21 20.52
C LYS A 73 20.33 -1.58 20.69
N THR A 74 19.06 -1.64 20.34
CA THR A 74 18.25 -2.85 20.46
C THR A 74 18.57 -3.89 19.38
N LEU A 75 18.92 -3.45 18.17
CA LEU A 75 19.37 -4.34 17.08
C LEU A 75 20.80 -4.87 17.28
N GLU A 76 21.60 -4.22 18.12
CA GLU A 76 23.01 -4.56 18.37
C GLU A 76 23.25 -5.49 19.59
N GLY A 77 22.28 -5.67 20.50
CA GLY A 77 22.57 -6.29 21.79
C GLY A 77 21.47 -7.11 22.46
N ASP A 78 20.36 -6.49 22.86
CA ASP A 78 19.42 -7.11 23.80
C ASP A 78 18.00 -7.27 23.22
N PHE A 79 17.75 -8.44 22.64
CA PHE A 79 16.46 -8.79 22.06
C PHE A 79 15.34 -9.00 23.11
N SER A 80 15.67 -9.07 24.41
CA SER A 80 14.65 -9.15 25.47
C SER A 80 13.81 -7.88 25.55
N ILE A 81 14.44 -6.73 25.31
CA ILE A 81 13.79 -5.41 25.28
C ILE A 81 12.76 -5.35 24.14
N VAL A 82 13.06 -5.97 22.98
CA VAL A 82 12.10 -6.02 21.86
C VAL A 82 10.95 -6.94 22.15
N SER A 83 11.23 -8.13 22.68
CA SER A 83 10.14 -9.07 23.01
C SER A 83 9.18 -8.41 23.99
N GLU A 84 9.70 -7.74 25.02
CA GLU A 84 8.87 -6.99 25.96
C GLU A 84 8.18 -5.78 25.31
N ALA A 85 8.88 -5.00 24.48
CA ALA A 85 8.30 -3.84 23.82
C ALA A 85 7.20 -4.23 22.83
N VAL A 86 7.39 -5.32 22.08
CA VAL A 86 6.44 -5.88 21.11
C VAL A 86 5.26 -6.56 21.83
N GLU A 87 5.49 -7.20 22.98
CA GLU A 87 4.41 -7.75 23.83
C GLU A 87 3.59 -6.65 24.51
N LYS A 88 4.22 -5.54 24.89
CA LYS A 88 3.56 -4.35 25.48
C LYS A 88 2.99 -3.41 24.42
N ALA A 89 3.30 -3.62 23.15
CA ALA A 89 2.82 -2.81 22.03
C ALA A 89 1.35 -3.09 21.77
N GLU A 90 0.46 -2.32 22.38
CA GLU A 90 -0.96 -2.51 22.13
C GLU A 90 -1.39 -2.04 20.70
N ASP A 91 -0.48 -1.40 19.93
CA ASP A 91 -0.64 -0.94 18.54
C ASP A 91 -0.36 -2.00 17.44
N LEU A 92 0.17 -3.18 17.81
CA LEU A 92 0.47 -4.26 16.87
C LEU A 92 -0.59 -5.36 16.90
N SER A 93 -0.91 -5.96 15.74
CA SER A 93 -1.77 -7.14 15.72
C SER A 93 -1.03 -8.35 16.30
N GLU A 94 -1.75 -9.31 16.89
CA GLU A 94 -1.16 -10.56 17.41
C GLU A 94 -0.28 -11.26 16.37
N ASN A 95 -0.72 -11.28 15.12
CA ASN A 95 0.05 -11.83 14.01
C ASN A 95 1.33 -11.05 13.72
N THR A 96 1.30 -9.72 13.79
CA THR A 96 2.48 -8.86 13.60
C THR A 96 3.47 -9.08 14.74
N THR A 97 2.99 -9.09 15.97
CA THR A 97 3.77 -9.37 17.18
C THR A 97 4.43 -10.73 17.10
N TRP A 98 3.68 -11.78 16.74
CA TRP A 98 4.23 -13.12 16.54
C TRP A 98 5.31 -13.13 15.47
N PHE A 99 5.05 -12.52 14.31
CA PHE A 99 5.99 -12.50 13.19
C PHE A 99 7.32 -11.82 13.54
N ILE A 100 7.26 -10.63 14.17
CA ILE A 100 8.46 -9.92 14.63
C ILE A 100 9.22 -10.76 15.64
N THR A 101 8.50 -11.41 16.57
CA THR A 101 9.11 -12.29 17.56
C THR A 101 9.85 -13.46 16.90
N GLN A 102 9.30 -14.04 15.83
CA GLN A 102 9.97 -15.09 15.07
C GLN A 102 11.23 -14.58 14.36
N LEU A 103 11.16 -13.42 13.71
CA LEU A 103 12.32 -12.82 13.03
C LEU A 103 13.48 -12.56 13.99
N ILE A 104 13.16 -12.19 15.23
CA ILE A 104 14.15 -11.84 16.26
C ILE A 104 14.68 -13.08 16.97
N LYS A 105 13.80 -13.94 17.50
CA LYS A 105 14.19 -15.08 18.34
C LYS A 105 14.67 -16.28 17.53
N PHE A 106 14.16 -16.42 16.30
CA PHE A 106 14.38 -17.60 15.45
C PHE A 106 14.69 -17.18 13.99
N PRO A 107 15.72 -16.36 13.74
CA PRO A 107 16.00 -15.80 12.42
C PRO A 107 16.29 -16.88 11.38
N ARG A 108 17.03 -17.92 11.75
CA ARG A 108 17.37 -19.03 10.85
C ARG A 108 16.13 -19.82 10.44
N GLN A 109 15.29 -20.20 11.40
CA GLN A 109 14.05 -20.94 11.15
C GLN A 109 13.07 -20.08 10.34
N SER A 110 12.96 -18.80 10.68
CA SER A 110 12.13 -17.84 9.94
C SER A 110 12.56 -17.72 8.48
N LYS A 111 13.88 -17.64 8.22
CA LYS A 111 14.45 -17.66 6.88
C LYS A 111 14.08 -18.93 6.14
N GLU A 112 14.31 -20.10 6.73
CA GLU A 112 14.04 -21.40 6.12
C GLU A 112 12.54 -21.55 5.78
N ILE A 113 11.64 -21.21 6.71
CA ILE A 113 10.18 -21.25 6.52
C ILE A 113 9.74 -20.29 5.42
N LEU A 114 10.24 -19.04 5.43
CA LEU A 114 9.83 -18.02 4.47
C LEU A 114 10.30 -18.38 3.05
N LEU A 115 11.54 -18.84 2.89
CA LEU A 115 12.06 -19.26 1.60
C LEU A 115 11.31 -20.49 1.06
N PHE A 116 10.97 -21.45 1.93
CA PHE A 116 10.15 -22.59 1.55
C PHE A 116 8.76 -22.16 1.09
N ALA A 117 8.08 -21.31 1.87
CA ALA A 117 6.74 -20.81 1.54
C ALA A 117 6.72 -20.02 0.22
N LEU A 118 7.70 -19.14 0.00
CA LEU A 118 7.86 -18.41 -1.27
C LEU A 118 8.09 -19.35 -2.45
N SER A 119 8.92 -20.37 -2.27
CA SER A 119 9.24 -21.33 -3.33
C SER A 119 8.02 -22.16 -3.72
N GLU A 120 7.25 -22.65 -2.74
CA GLU A 120 6.00 -23.37 -3.03
C GLU A 120 4.94 -22.46 -3.65
N LEU A 121 4.77 -21.23 -3.15
CA LEU A 121 3.83 -20.27 -3.71
C LEU A 121 4.17 -19.95 -5.17
N LYS A 122 5.44 -19.66 -5.47
CA LYS A 122 5.94 -19.43 -6.82
C LYS A 122 5.56 -20.59 -7.75
N LYS A 123 5.83 -21.81 -7.33
CA LYS A 123 5.52 -23.03 -8.08
C LYS A 123 4.02 -23.13 -8.37
N TYR A 124 3.14 -22.91 -7.39
CA TYR A 124 1.69 -22.92 -7.62
C TYR A 124 1.24 -21.76 -8.52
N TYR A 125 1.83 -20.59 -8.36
CA TYR A 125 1.51 -19.40 -9.16
C TYR A 125 1.88 -19.60 -10.63
N GLU A 126 3.02 -20.24 -10.91
CA GLU A 126 3.43 -20.66 -12.25
C GLU A 126 2.51 -21.72 -12.84
N GLN A 127 2.25 -22.80 -12.09
CA GLN A 127 1.43 -23.93 -12.55
C GLN A 127 -0.01 -23.51 -12.88
N SER A 128 -0.54 -22.51 -12.16
CA SER A 128 -1.88 -21.97 -12.44
C SER A 128 -1.97 -21.20 -13.77
N GLY A 129 -0.84 -20.86 -14.39
CA GLY A 129 -0.77 -19.97 -15.57
C GLY A 129 -1.05 -18.49 -15.25
N LEU A 130 -1.45 -18.17 -14.01
CA LEU A 130 -1.76 -16.80 -13.58
C LEU A 130 -0.52 -15.91 -13.61
N ARG A 131 0.66 -16.44 -13.25
CA ARG A 131 1.91 -15.66 -13.25
C ARG A 131 2.20 -15.06 -14.62
N LYS A 132 2.19 -15.88 -15.67
CA LYS A 132 2.42 -15.42 -17.03
C LYS A 132 1.39 -14.37 -17.45
N ARG A 133 0.10 -14.67 -17.26
CA ARG A 133 -1.00 -13.75 -17.62
C ARG A 133 -0.86 -12.40 -16.93
N ASN A 134 -0.53 -12.41 -15.65
CA ASN A 134 -0.38 -11.20 -14.86
C ASN A 134 0.85 -10.42 -15.33
N ARG A 135 2.03 -11.07 -15.38
CA ARG A 135 3.28 -10.43 -15.81
C ARG A 135 3.15 -9.78 -17.20
N ASP A 136 2.62 -10.50 -18.18
CA ASP A 136 2.46 -10.00 -19.55
C ASP A 136 1.67 -8.68 -19.58
N LYS A 137 0.55 -8.60 -18.84
CA LYS A 137 -0.25 -7.36 -18.74
C LYS A 137 0.54 -6.18 -18.18
N VAL A 138 1.36 -6.39 -17.15
CA VAL A 138 2.09 -5.29 -16.51
C VAL A 138 3.27 -4.86 -17.36
N VAL A 139 4.00 -5.81 -17.95
CA VAL A 139 5.12 -5.51 -18.85
C VAL A 139 4.65 -4.75 -20.09
N GLU A 140 3.55 -5.18 -20.72
CA GLU A 140 2.95 -4.44 -21.83
C GLU A 140 2.59 -3.01 -21.41
N ARG A 141 2.06 -2.85 -20.19
CA ARG A 141 1.67 -1.55 -19.69
C ARG A 141 2.84 -0.64 -19.39
N LEU A 142 3.89 -1.15 -18.75
CA LEU A 142 5.10 -0.39 -18.42
C LEU A 142 5.81 0.13 -19.68
N LYS A 143 5.80 -0.64 -20.77
CA LYS A 143 6.34 -0.19 -22.06
C LYS A 143 5.62 1.02 -22.66
N LEU A 144 4.38 1.29 -22.25
CA LEU A 144 3.60 2.41 -22.76
C LEU A 144 3.91 3.72 -22.03
N PHE A 145 4.56 3.67 -20.87
CA PHE A 145 4.85 4.84 -20.06
C PHE A 145 6.21 5.43 -20.40
N LYS A 146 6.26 6.77 -20.42
CA LYS A 146 7.51 7.52 -20.51
C LYS A 146 8.05 7.84 -19.12
N ALA A 147 9.35 8.12 -19.04
CA ALA A 147 10.01 8.45 -17.78
C ALA A 147 9.35 9.64 -17.07
N GLU A 148 8.99 10.67 -17.85
CA GLU A 148 8.39 11.92 -17.37
C GLU A 148 6.98 11.71 -16.79
N GLU A 149 6.20 10.78 -17.36
CA GLU A 149 4.84 10.47 -16.88
C GLU A 149 4.87 9.81 -15.49
N TYR A 150 5.93 9.08 -15.16
CA TYR A 150 6.09 8.48 -13.83
C TYR A 150 6.41 9.50 -12.75
N GLU A 151 7.13 10.57 -13.09
CA GLU A 151 7.45 11.65 -12.16
C GLU A 151 6.20 12.45 -11.84
N GLU A 152 5.44 12.86 -12.86
CA GLU A 152 4.17 13.57 -12.71
C GLU A 152 3.18 12.78 -11.83
N VAL A 153 3.02 11.48 -12.10
CA VAL A 153 2.13 10.64 -11.28
C VAL A 153 2.61 10.52 -9.84
N ALA A 154 3.93 10.42 -9.60
CA ALA A 154 4.44 10.37 -8.23
C ALA A 154 4.19 11.68 -7.47
N GLU A 155 4.43 12.82 -8.12
CA GLU A 155 4.23 14.15 -7.55
C GLU A 155 2.75 14.42 -7.27
N ASP A 156 1.88 14.17 -8.25
CA ASP A 156 0.42 14.27 -8.10
C ASP A 156 -0.08 13.39 -6.96
N PHE A 157 0.47 12.18 -6.81
CA PHE A 157 0.10 11.29 -5.73
C PHE A 157 0.46 11.88 -4.36
N LEU A 158 1.69 12.37 -4.22
CA LEU A 158 2.17 12.95 -2.97
C LEU A 158 1.37 14.21 -2.61
N GLU A 159 1.11 15.08 -3.58
CA GLU A 159 0.29 16.28 -3.40
C GLU A 159 -1.14 15.90 -3.00
N PHE A 160 -1.78 15.02 -3.77
CA PHE A 160 -3.16 14.61 -3.57
C PHE A 160 -3.41 14.02 -2.17
N TYR A 161 -2.47 13.21 -1.67
CA TYR A 161 -2.57 12.62 -0.33
C TYR A 161 -1.92 13.48 0.76
N GLY A 162 -1.38 14.66 0.43
CA GLY A 162 -0.70 15.55 1.38
C GLY A 162 0.54 14.92 2.03
N ILE A 163 1.22 14.03 1.32
CA ILE A 163 2.37 13.26 1.80
C ILE A 163 3.64 14.05 1.53
N LYS A 164 4.40 14.33 2.59
CA LYS A 164 5.73 14.92 2.49
C LYS A 164 6.77 13.82 2.38
N ALA A 165 7.18 13.50 1.15
CA ALA A 165 8.28 12.58 0.91
C ALA A 165 9.63 13.19 1.33
N ARG A 166 10.54 12.34 1.76
CA ARG A 166 11.93 12.69 2.10
C ARG A 166 12.77 12.90 0.85
N GLU A 167 13.43 14.04 0.75
CA GLU A 167 14.25 14.36 -0.42
C GLU A 167 15.55 13.56 -0.49
N ASP A 168 16.04 13.10 0.66
CA ASP A 168 17.31 12.38 0.82
C ASP A 168 17.24 10.89 0.51
N LEU A 169 16.02 10.34 0.32
CA LEU A 169 15.80 8.93 0.01
C LEU A 169 15.21 8.76 -1.40
N PRO A 170 15.53 7.67 -2.12
CA PRO A 170 14.86 7.34 -3.37
C PRO A 170 13.37 7.03 -3.15
N LEU A 171 12.54 7.38 -4.14
CA LEU A 171 11.14 7.02 -4.22
C LEU A 171 10.93 6.02 -5.35
N HIS A 172 10.55 4.78 -5.06
CA HIS A 172 10.24 3.81 -6.10
C HIS A 172 8.74 3.79 -6.41
N LEU A 173 8.45 3.83 -7.70
CA LEU A 173 7.11 3.72 -8.25
C LEU A 173 6.93 2.28 -8.73
N LEU A 174 6.30 1.43 -7.92
CA LEU A 174 6.27 -0.02 -8.14
C LEU A 174 4.91 -0.48 -8.65
N PHE A 175 4.91 -1.31 -9.67
CA PHE A 175 3.71 -1.95 -10.18
C PHE A 175 3.61 -3.39 -9.69
N GLN A 176 2.44 -3.81 -9.22
CA GLN A 176 2.15 -5.18 -8.80
C GLN A 176 0.80 -5.64 -9.36
N ASN A 177 0.65 -6.94 -9.57
CA ASN A 177 -0.57 -7.57 -10.11
C ASN A 177 -0.88 -8.93 -9.46
N THR A 178 -0.15 -9.27 -8.40
CA THR A 178 -0.31 -10.55 -7.69
C THR A 178 -1.30 -10.39 -6.54
N LEU A 179 -1.51 -9.16 -6.05
CA LEU A 179 -2.37 -8.86 -4.92
C LEU A 179 -3.75 -8.40 -5.37
N LYS A 180 -4.80 -8.92 -4.72
CA LYS A 180 -6.19 -8.50 -4.94
C LYS A 180 -6.50 -7.14 -4.30
N TYR A 181 -5.71 -6.74 -3.30
CA TYR A 181 -5.87 -5.45 -2.63
C TYR A 181 -5.16 -4.35 -3.44
N SER A 182 -5.96 -3.48 -4.04
CA SER A 182 -5.61 -2.61 -5.17
C SER A 182 -5.50 -1.12 -4.81
N GLY A 183 -5.19 -0.80 -3.55
CA GLY A 183 -4.95 0.59 -3.14
C GLY A 183 -3.54 1.06 -3.50
N LEU A 184 -3.45 2.24 -4.09
CA LEU A 184 -2.27 3.08 -4.00
C LEU A 184 -1.81 3.21 -2.54
N LYS A 185 -0.55 2.89 -2.25
CA LYS A 185 0.00 3.06 -0.91
C LYS A 185 1.36 3.72 -0.97
N PHE A 186 1.53 4.77 -0.17
CA PHE A 186 2.83 5.26 0.24
C PHE A 186 3.33 4.43 1.42
N SER A 187 4.61 4.06 1.38
CA SER A 187 5.29 3.51 2.55
C SER A 187 6.75 3.94 2.54
N SER A 188 7.36 3.97 3.72
CA SER A 188 8.81 4.12 3.87
C SER A 188 9.36 2.90 4.58
N VAL A 189 10.41 2.32 4.00
CA VAL A 189 11.10 1.16 4.53
C VAL A 189 12.59 1.48 4.52
N CYS A 190 13.18 1.59 5.71
CA CYS A 190 14.61 1.84 5.90
C CYS A 190 15.09 3.06 5.11
N ASN A 191 15.90 2.85 4.06
CA ASN A 191 16.47 3.93 3.26
C ASN A 191 15.73 4.11 1.92
N THR A 192 14.46 3.72 1.85
CA THR A 192 13.66 3.87 0.64
C THR A 192 12.21 4.28 0.93
N GLN A 193 11.59 4.92 -0.05
CA GLN A 193 10.20 5.31 -0.06
C GLN A 193 9.53 4.69 -1.28
N LEU A 194 8.27 4.32 -1.17
CA LEU A 194 7.62 3.48 -2.16
C LEU A 194 6.18 3.95 -2.38
N ILE A 195 5.77 4.04 -3.64
CA ILE A 195 4.37 4.09 -4.04
C ILE A 195 4.08 2.82 -4.84
N ILE A 196 3.10 2.03 -4.41
CA ILE A 196 2.73 0.77 -5.06
C ILE A 196 1.40 0.95 -5.81
N PHE A 197 1.39 0.56 -7.08
CA PHE A 197 0.25 0.58 -7.98
C PHE A 197 -0.19 -0.84 -8.31
N SER A 198 -1.49 -1.02 -8.44
CA SER A 198 -2.07 -2.24 -9.00
C SER A 198 -2.09 -2.23 -10.53
N GLU A 199 -2.56 -3.32 -11.15
CA GLU A 199 -2.78 -3.40 -12.61
C GLU A 199 -3.77 -2.34 -13.16
N HIS A 200 -4.48 -1.63 -12.27
CA HIS A 200 -5.45 -0.58 -12.62
C HIS A 200 -4.86 0.84 -12.71
N PHE A 201 -3.54 0.99 -12.88
CA PHE A 201 -2.85 2.28 -12.89
C PHE A 201 -3.52 3.41 -13.71
N LYS A 202 -4.06 3.15 -14.92
CA LYS A 202 -4.71 4.25 -15.69
C LYS A 202 -5.98 4.76 -15.03
N GLN A 203 -6.72 3.88 -14.34
CA GLN A 203 -7.87 4.34 -13.56
C GLN A 203 -7.38 5.23 -12.44
N ILE A 204 -6.30 4.84 -11.77
CA ILE A 204 -5.65 5.64 -10.72
C ILE A 204 -5.17 7.00 -11.26
N GLU A 205 -4.51 7.02 -12.42
CA GLU A 205 -4.05 8.24 -13.10
C GLU A 205 -5.23 9.16 -13.46
N GLU A 206 -6.30 8.63 -14.05
CA GLU A 206 -7.55 9.38 -14.30
C GLU A 206 -8.20 9.88 -13.00
N ILE A 207 -8.04 9.14 -11.91
CA ILE A 207 -8.57 9.49 -10.59
C ILE A 207 -7.70 10.55 -9.90
N MET A 208 -6.41 10.59 -10.18
CA MET A 208 -5.50 11.59 -9.63
C MET A 208 -5.49 12.87 -10.46
N ASN A 209 -5.80 12.77 -11.75
CA ASN A 209 -5.89 13.93 -12.63
C ASN A 209 -6.90 14.96 -12.09
N SER A 210 -6.54 16.23 -12.21
CA SER A 210 -7.41 17.36 -11.84
C SER A 210 -8.69 17.43 -12.68
N VAL A 211 -8.66 16.92 -13.91
CA VAL A 211 -9.79 16.88 -14.84
C VAL A 211 -10.58 15.58 -14.67
N ILE A 212 -11.88 15.70 -14.39
CA ILE A 212 -12.79 14.55 -14.30
C ILE A 212 -13.26 14.14 -15.71
N THR A 213 -12.79 12.99 -16.19
CA THR A 213 -13.25 12.42 -17.48
C THR A 213 -14.60 11.71 -17.34
N ASP A 214 -15.26 11.43 -18.46
CA ASP A 214 -16.52 10.66 -18.49
C ASP A 214 -16.37 9.24 -17.93
N ASN A 215 -15.22 8.60 -18.14
CA ASN A 215 -14.95 7.27 -17.59
C ASN A 215 -14.82 7.32 -16.06
N THR A 216 -14.05 8.29 -15.56
CA THR A 216 -13.91 8.54 -14.12
C THR A 216 -15.28 8.82 -13.50
N LEU A 217 -16.09 9.66 -14.15
CA LEU A 217 -17.43 9.98 -13.70
C LEU A 217 -18.36 8.75 -13.63
N ARG A 218 -18.35 7.89 -14.65
CA ARG A 218 -19.11 6.62 -14.63
C ARG A 218 -18.67 5.73 -13.47
N LEU A 219 -17.37 5.63 -13.19
CA LEU A 219 -16.83 4.84 -12.07
C LEU A 219 -17.30 5.40 -10.72
N PHE A 220 -17.30 6.73 -10.57
CA PHE A 220 -17.84 7.40 -9.39
C PHE A 220 -19.31 7.09 -9.17
N LEU A 221 -20.15 7.33 -10.18
CA LEU A 221 -21.60 7.10 -10.09
C LEU A 221 -21.93 5.65 -9.75
N ARG A 222 -21.25 4.69 -10.37
CA ARG A 222 -21.41 3.25 -10.08
C ARG A 222 -21.05 2.89 -8.63
N ASN A 223 -20.07 3.55 -8.04
CA ASN A 223 -19.68 3.29 -6.66
C ASN A 223 -20.58 4.03 -5.66
N LEU A 224 -21.06 5.22 -6.01
CA LEU A 224 -22.00 5.98 -5.19
C LEU A 224 -23.41 5.36 -5.18
N SER A 225 -23.79 4.57 -6.19
CA SER A 225 -25.07 3.85 -6.18
C SER A 225 -25.15 2.71 -5.13
N ASP A 226 -24.03 2.37 -4.48
CA ASP A 226 -23.99 1.40 -3.38
C ASP A 226 -24.46 2.07 -2.08
N GLN A 227 -25.56 1.56 -1.51
CA GLN A 227 -26.18 2.10 -0.30
C GLN A 227 -25.21 2.13 0.89
N THR A 228 -24.38 1.10 1.06
CA THR A 228 -23.42 1.02 2.17
C THR A 228 -22.34 2.07 2.01
N LYS A 229 -21.77 2.21 0.80
CA LYS A 229 -20.75 3.23 0.52
C LYS A 229 -21.30 4.64 0.73
N MET A 230 -22.55 4.89 0.33
CA MET A 230 -23.21 6.18 0.58
C MET A 230 -23.37 6.46 2.09
N GLN A 231 -23.75 5.45 2.88
CA GLN A 231 -23.82 5.58 4.34
C GLN A 231 -22.44 5.86 4.96
N ILE A 232 -21.38 5.18 4.49
CA ILE A 232 -20.01 5.44 4.93
C ILE A 232 -19.60 6.88 4.63
N LEU A 233 -19.78 7.34 3.38
CA LEU A 233 -19.42 8.70 2.96
C LEU A 233 -20.17 9.77 3.76
N LYS A 234 -21.46 9.55 4.04
CA LYS A 234 -22.25 10.42 4.90
C LYS A 234 -21.75 10.42 6.34
N ALA A 235 -21.34 9.26 6.86
CA ALA A 235 -20.83 9.16 8.24
C ALA A 235 -19.50 9.94 8.42
N ILE A 236 -18.71 10.08 7.36
CA ILE A 236 -17.39 10.75 7.38
C ILE A 236 -17.39 12.15 6.74
N SER A 237 -18.56 12.69 6.37
CA SER A 237 -18.66 14.02 5.74
C SER A 237 -18.36 15.16 6.71
N ASP A 238 -18.74 14.98 7.97
CA ASP A 238 -18.66 16.02 9.00
C ASP A 238 -17.52 15.73 10.00
N ASP A 239 -17.39 14.47 10.43
CA ASP A 239 -16.33 14.04 11.35
C ASP A 239 -15.62 12.78 10.84
N SER A 240 -14.30 12.79 10.95
CA SER A 240 -13.47 11.63 10.60
C SER A 240 -13.77 10.42 11.50
N LYS A 241 -13.88 9.22 10.94
CA LYS A 241 -14.19 7.97 11.70
C LYS A 241 -13.25 6.84 11.34
N TYR A 242 -13.00 5.94 12.29
CA TYR A 242 -12.22 4.72 12.04
C TYR A 242 -13.13 3.52 11.75
N VAL A 243 -12.54 2.44 11.23
CA VAL A 243 -13.27 1.26 10.71
C VAL A 243 -14.29 0.69 11.71
N ASP A 244 -13.95 0.63 13.00
CA ASP A 244 -14.86 0.04 13.99
C ASP A 244 -16.12 0.89 14.19
N GLU A 245 -16.01 2.22 14.20
CA GLU A 245 -17.18 3.10 14.30
C GLU A 245 -18.07 2.92 13.09
N LEU A 246 -17.48 2.93 11.90
CA LEU A 246 -18.19 2.73 10.65
C LEU A 246 -18.89 1.37 10.61
N SER A 247 -18.22 0.30 11.07
CA SER A 247 -18.80 -1.05 11.16
C SER A 247 -20.07 -1.09 12.02
N LYS A 248 -20.10 -0.32 13.11
CA LYS A 248 -21.28 -0.20 13.97
C LYS A 248 -22.38 0.64 13.32
N ILE A 249 -22.02 1.71 12.61
CA ILE A 249 -22.97 2.61 11.92
C ILE A 249 -23.70 1.88 10.79
N VAL A 250 -22.98 1.11 9.96
CA VAL A 250 -23.57 0.41 8.80
C VAL A 250 -24.01 -1.02 9.11
N GLY A 251 -23.70 -1.54 10.29
CA GLY A 251 -24.09 -2.90 10.69
C GLY A 251 -23.37 -4.02 9.93
N LEU A 252 -22.11 -3.81 9.52
CA LEU A 252 -21.32 -4.77 8.75
C LEU A 252 -20.04 -5.17 9.49
N SER A 253 -19.39 -6.23 9.02
CA SER A 253 -18.08 -6.63 9.55
C SER A 253 -17.02 -5.56 9.25
N LYS A 254 -16.01 -5.44 10.13
CA LYS A 254 -14.85 -4.57 9.91
C LYS A 254 -14.15 -4.87 8.58
N ALA A 255 -14.04 -6.15 8.21
CA ALA A 255 -13.44 -6.56 6.94
C ALA A 255 -14.22 -6.03 5.73
N THR A 256 -15.56 -6.09 5.78
CA THR A 256 -16.44 -5.56 4.72
C THR A 256 -16.33 -4.03 4.63
N VAL A 257 -16.31 -3.32 5.77
CA VAL A 257 -16.14 -1.87 5.80
C VAL A 257 -14.78 -1.45 5.27
N SER A 258 -13.69 -2.13 5.68
CA SER A 258 -12.36 -1.89 5.14
C SER A 258 -12.33 -2.08 3.63
N TYR A 259 -12.99 -3.12 3.10
CA TYR A 259 -13.12 -3.33 1.65
C TYR A 259 -13.81 -2.14 0.96
N HIS A 260 -14.94 -1.67 1.49
CA HIS A 260 -15.63 -0.49 0.94
C HIS A 260 -14.80 0.78 0.99
N LEU A 261 -14.12 1.05 2.11
CA LEU A 261 -13.21 2.19 2.26
C LEU A 261 -12.04 2.12 1.27
N SER A 262 -11.55 0.92 0.98
CA SER A 262 -10.49 0.71 -0.01
C SER A 262 -10.96 1.12 -1.41
N THR A 263 -12.14 0.66 -1.82
CA THR A 263 -12.72 1.05 -3.12
C THR A 263 -13.01 2.55 -3.19
N LEU A 264 -13.44 3.16 -2.08
CA LEU A 264 -13.66 4.61 -2.04
C LEU A 264 -12.34 5.40 -2.09
N ALA A 265 -11.28 4.90 -1.45
CA ALA A 265 -9.95 5.50 -1.46
C ALA A 265 -9.30 5.39 -2.85
N GLU A 266 -9.49 4.24 -3.53
CA GLU A 266 -9.07 4.06 -4.93
C GLU A 266 -9.69 5.11 -5.86
N LEU A 267 -10.90 5.58 -5.56
CA LEU A 267 -11.58 6.65 -6.26
C LEU A 267 -11.25 8.05 -5.71
N ALA A 268 -10.33 8.17 -4.75
CA ALA A 268 -10.00 9.45 -4.14
C ALA A 268 -11.19 10.13 -3.43
N LEU A 269 -12.28 9.39 -3.13
CA LEU A 269 -13.46 9.93 -2.44
C LEU A 269 -13.25 10.07 -0.94
N VAL A 270 -12.28 9.36 -0.38
CA VAL A 270 -11.95 9.41 1.04
C VAL A 270 -10.47 9.64 1.22
N THR A 271 -10.12 10.46 2.21
CA THR A 271 -8.75 10.59 2.71
C THR A 271 -8.63 9.81 4.01
N SER A 272 -7.41 9.43 4.35
CA SER A 272 -7.13 8.71 5.59
C SER A 272 -5.96 9.35 6.33
N ARG A 273 -6.09 9.49 7.65
CA ARG A 273 -5.02 9.91 8.55
C ARG A 273 -4.83 8.83 9.61
N LYS A 274 -3.58 8.39 9.79
CA LYS A 274 -3.22 7.55 10.93
C LYS A 274 -3.09 8.43 12.17
N ASP A 275 -3.78 8.05 13.23
CA ASP A 275 -3.61 8.61 14.56
C ASP A 275 -3.47 7.45 15.56
N HIS A 276 -2.23 7.22 16.00
CA HIS A 276 -1.86 6.06 16.82
C HIS A 276 -2.32 4.74 16.15
N ARG A 277 -3.21 3.98 16.81
CA ARG A 277 -3.78 2.70 16.31
C ARG A 277 -4.83 2.83 15.24
N ARG A 278 -5.42 4.01 15.11
CA ARG A 278 -6.66 4.19 14.37
C ARG A 278 -6.35 4.93 13.08
N VAL A 279 -6.79 4.34 11.98
CA VAL A 279 -6.85 5.05 10.71
C VAL A 279 -8.23 5.71 10.65
N TYR A 280 -8.22 7.03 10.71
CA TYR A 280 -9.41 7.86 10.58
C TYR A 280 -9.63 8.21 9.13
N PHE A 281 -10.84 8.00 8.64
CA PHE A 281 -11.27 8.30 7.28
C PHE A 281 -12.14 9.54 7.27
N SER A 282 -11.92 10.42 6.29
CA SER A 282 -12.69 11.64 6.06
C SER A 282 -13.13 11.70 4.60
N LEU A 283 -14.26 12.35 4.34
CA LEU A 283 -14.68 12.64 2.97
C LEU A 283 -13.68 13.57 2.28
N ASN A 284 -13.24 13.22 1.08
CA ASN A 284 -12.48 14.14 0.23
C ASN A 284 -13.44 15.12 -0.45
N LYS A 285 -13.72 16.23 0.23
CA LYS A 285 -14.68 17.26 -0.24
C LYS A 285 -14.22 17.90 -1.55
N GLU A 286 -12.94 18.19 -1.70
CA GLU A 286 -12.39 18.79 -2.92
C GLU A 286 -12.60 17.88 -4.14
N ARG A 287 -12.32 16.58 -4.00
CA ARG A 287 -12.58 15.62 -5.08
C ARG A 287 -14.06 15.53 -5.41
N LEU A 288 -14.93 15.52 -4.40
CA LEU A 288 -16.38 15.49 -4.60
C LEU A 288 -16.89 16.75 -5.31
N GLU A 289 -16.39 17.94 -4.97
CA GLU A 289 -16.73 19.18 -5.65
C GLU A 289 -16.35 19.16 -7.13
N LYS A 290 -15.17 18.65 -7.49
CA LYS A 290 -14.76 18.49 -8.89
C LYS A 290 -15.72 17.57 -9.67
N ILE A 291 -16.18 16.49 -9.05
CA ILE A 291 -17.17 15.57 -9.65
C ILE A 291 -18.52 16.26 -9.85
N LEU A 292 -19.01 17.00 -8.86
CA LEU A 292 -20.27 17.73 -8.94
C LEU A 292 -20.24 18.76 -10.06
N ARG A 293 -19.16 19.55 -10.17
CA ARG A 293 -18.98 20.50 -11.28
C ARG A 293 -18.99 19.82 -12.65
N ARG A 294 -18.38 18.63 -12.77
CA ARG A 294 -18.42 17.88 -14.04
C ARG A 294 -19.82 17.41 -14.40
N LEU A 295 -20.62 17.01 -13.41
CA LEU A 295 -22.03 16.65 -13.60
C LEU A 295 -22.88 17.86 -14.01
N GLU A 296 -22.64 19.02 -13.40
CA GLU A 296 -23.30 20.28 -13.77
C GLU A 296 -23.00 20.63 -15.24
N MET A 297 -21.73 20.57 -15.66
CA MET A 297 -21.38 20.80 -17.08
C MET A 297 -22.08 19.83 -18.03
N LEU A 298 -22.23 18.55 -17.66
CA LEU A 298 -22.98 17.58 -18.49
C LEU A 298 -24.47 17.90 -18.58
N TYR A 299 -25.06 18.49 -17.54
CA TYR A 299 -26.45 18.94 -17.56
C TYR A 299 -26.63 20.13 -18.51
N ASP A 300 -25.70 21.10 -18.44
CA ASP A 300 -25.76 22.32 -19.24
C ASP A 300 -25.46 22.09 -20.73
N GLU A 301 -24.61 21.11 -21.07
CA GLU A 301 -24.29 20.72 -22.46
C GLU A 301 -25.53 20.22 -23.24
N GLY A 302 -26.60 19.78 -22.56
CA GLY A 302 -27.85 19.33 -23.16
C GLY A 302 -28.88 20.44 -23.46
N GLU A 303 -28.60 21.68 -23.07
CA GLU A 303 -29.49 22.84 -23.28
C GLU A 303 -29.04 23.76 -24.44
N SER A 304 -28.01 23.37 -25.21
CA SER A 304 -27.51 24.05 -26.42
C SER A 304 -27.89 23.34 -27.71
#